data_AF-A0A962PVX4-F1
#
_entry.id   AF-A0A962PVX4-F1
#
_cell.length_a   1.000
_cell.length_b   1.000
_cell.length_c   1.000
_cell.angle_alpha   90.00
_cell.angle_beta   90.00
_cell.angle_gamma   90.00
#
_symmetry.space_group_name_H-M   'P 1'
#
loop_
_entity.id
_entity.type
_entity.pdbx_description
1 polymer ?
#
loop_
_entity_poly.entity_id
_entity_poly.type
_entity_poly.pdbx_seq_one_letter_code
_entity_poly.pdbx_strand_id
1 'polypeptide(L)'
;TAPAELEGNLLLDQLAGATVRCYPKHQYVTEIDHLFQQWQDHYASLGRKALKVPTGGSDGIGAWGYIAACEELRADFTAAGIEQAHIVTATGSGGTQCGLTLGAALHQLPATVWGVNVCDDEQYFLGKVAADAAEWRQRYAGVEEVDCQVRVIDGYVGEGYGVASP
;
A
#
# COMPACT_ATOMS: atom_id res chain seq x y z
N THR A 1 -10.65 -11.16 17.97
CA THR A 1 -11.19 -12.54 18.09
C THR A 1 -11.40 -13.07 16.69
N ALA A 2 -11.34 -14.39 16.48
CA ALA A 2 -11.68 -14.96 15.18
C ALA A 2 -13.18 -14.74 14.89
N PRO A 3 -13.58 -14.43 13.66
CA PRO A 3 -14.99 -14.28 13.30
C PRO A 3 -15.72 -15.62 13.47
N ALA A 4 -17.02 -15.54 13.77
CA ALA A 4 -17.86 -16.71 14.00
C ALA A 4 -18.20 -17.47 12.70
N GLU A 5 -18.24 -16.76 11.58
CA GLU A 5 -18.56 -17.30 10.26
C GLU A 5 -17.43 -17.00 9.27
N LEU A 6 -17.22 -17.94 8.35
CA LEU A 6 -16.21 -17.85 7.30
C LEU A 6 -16.87 -17.31 6.03
N GLU A 7 -16.72 -16.00 5.81
CA GLU A 7 -17.32 -15.31 4.67
C GLU A 7 -16.31 -14.37 3.98
N GLY A 8 -16.65 -13.90 2.78
CA GLY A 8 -15.85 -12.94 2.03
C GLY A 8 -14.40 -13.40 1.82
N ASN A 9 -13.45 -12.48 2.03
CA ASN A 9 -12.03 -12.75 1.82
C ASN A 9 -11.47 -13.84 2.74
N LEU A 10 -11.97 -13.97 3.98
CA LEU A 10 -11.48 -14.98 4.90
C LEU A 10 -11.80 -16.41 4.41
N LEU A 11 -12.97 -16.59 3.79
CA LEU A 11 -13.32 -17.87 3.16
C LEU A 11 -12.38 -18.18 1.99
N LEU A 12 -12.07 -17.18 1.15
CA LEU A 12 -11.15 -17.33 0.02
C LEU A 12 -9.73 -17.70 0.50
N ASP A 13 -9.25 -17.08 1.57
CA ASP A 13 -7.95 -17.40 2.18
C ASP A 13 -7.87 -18.87 2.59
N GLN A 14 -8.93 -19.38 3.23
CA GLN A 14 -8.99 -20.78 3.63
C GLN A 14 -9.03 -21.73 2.42
N LEU A 15 -9.80 -21.40 1.38
CA LEU A 15 -9.86 -22.18 0.14
C LEU A 15 -8.50 -22.20 -0.59
N ALA A 16 -7.73 -21.12 -0.50
CA ALA A 16 -6.37 -21.03 -1.01
C ALA A 16 -5.34 -21.80 -0.15
N GLY A 17 -5.73 -22.35 1.01
CA GLY A 17 -4.87 -23.10 1.90
C GLY A 17 -4.04 -22.22 2.85
N ALA A 18 -4.42 -20.95 3.04
CA ALA A 18 -3.74 -20.06 3.99
C ALA A 18 -3.95 -20.52 5.44
N THR A 19 -2.92 -20.36 6.26
CA THR A 19 -3.04 -20.48 7.72
C THR A 19 -3.28 -19.11 8.32
N VAL A 20 -4.46 -18.90 8.92
CA VAL A 20 -4.88 -17.60 9.46
C VAL A 20 -4.70 -17.54 10.97
N ARG A 21 -4.17 -16.42 11.48
CA ARG A 21 -4.02 -16.12 12.90
C ARG A 21 -4.70 -14.80 13.22
N CYS A 22 -5.62 -14.84 14.18
CA CYS A 22 -6.39 -13.66 14.58
C CYS A 22 -5.82 -13.08 15.88
N TYR A 23 -5.51 -11.79 15.87
CA TYR A 23 -5.05 -11.04 17.03
C TYR A 23 -6.09 -9.98 17.42
N PRO A 24 -6.19 -9.59 18.70
CA PRO A 24 -6.93 -8.39 19.09
C PRO A 24 -6.41 -7.16 18.34
N LYS A 25 -7.31 -6.23 17.95
CA LYS A 25 -6.95 -5.04 17.16
C LYS A 25 -5.81 -4.24 17.81
N HIS A 26 -5.88 -4.02 19.12
CA HIS A 26 -4.83 -3.31 19.86
C HIS A 26 -3.47 -3.99 19.68
N GLN A 27 -3.41 -5.31 19.92
CA GLN A 27 -2.18 -6.07 19.76
C GLN A 27 -1.64 -5.99 18.32
N TYR A 28 -2.53 -6.16 17.34
CA TYR A 28 -2.14 -6.02 15.93
C TYR A 28 -1.51 -4.66 15.65
N VAL A 29 -2.11 -3.57 16.13
CA VAL A 29 -1.60 -2.22 15.87
C VAL A 29 -0.28 -1.95 16.59
N THR A 30 -0.13 -2.40 17.84
CA THR A 30 1.05 -2.06 18.66
C THR A 30 2.22 -3.01 18.51
N GLU A 31 1.99 -4.26 18.09
CA GLU A 31 2.99 -5.34 18.11
C GLU A 31 3.25 -5.95 16.73
N ILE A 32 2.78 -5.35 15.63
CA ILE A 32 2.83 -5.97 14.30
C ILE A 32 4.24 -6.46 13.90
N ASP A 33 5.27 -5.67 14.18
CA ASP A 33 6.66 -6.04 13.85
C ASP A 33 7.15 -7.24 14.66
N HIS A 34 6.77 -7.30 15.95
CA HIS A 34 7.10 -8.44 16.81
C HIS A 34 6.36 -9.70 16.34
N LEU A 35 5.09 -9.58 15.93
CA LEU A 35 4.31 -10.70 15.38
C LEU A 35 4.94 -11.23 14.10
N PHE A 36 5.39 -10.35 13.19
CA PHE A 36 6.11 -10.76 11.99
C PHE A 36 7.41 -11.48 12.33
N GLN A 37 8.22 -10.92 13.23
CA GLN A 37 9.48 -11.53 13.65
C GLN A 37 9.26 -12.92 14.26
N GLN A 38 8.28 -13.06 15.15
CA GLN A 38 7.90 -14.33 15.76
C GLN A 38 7.58 -15.41 14.71
N TRP A 39 6.81 -15.07 13.66
CA TRP A 39 6.48 -16.03 12.60
C TRP A 39 7.65 -16.33 11.69
N GLN A 40 8.52 -15.35 11.40
CA GLN A 40 9.74 -15.59 10.66
C GLN A 40 10.66 -16.57 11.41
N ASP A 41 10.84 -16.39 12.72
CA ASP A 41 11.62 -17.28 13.57
C ASP A 41 11.01 -18.68 13.65
N HIS A 42 9.68 -18.77 13.79
CA HIS A 42 8.97 -20.04 13.76
C HIS A 42 9.25 -20.82 12.47
N TYR A 43 9.10 -20.19 11.30
CA TYR A 43 9.36 -20.86 10.02
C TYR A 43 10.85 -21.15 9.81
N ALA A 44 11.75 -20.30 10.28
CA ALA A 44 13.18 -20.56 10.27
C ALA A 44 13.53 -21.81 11.07
N SER A 45 12.91 -22.02 12.25
CA SER A 45 13.09 -23.23 13.06
C SER A 45 12.65 -24.52 12.33
N LEU A 46 11.76 -24.41 11.35
CA LEU A 46 11.31 -25.50 10.48
C LEU A 46 12.16 -25.64 9.20
N GLY A 47 13.29 -24.92 9.10
CA GLY A 47 14.15 -24.91 7.93
C GLY A 47 13.56 -24.16 6.73
N ARG A 48 12.57 -23.29 6.94
CA ARG A 48 11.90 -22.50 5.89
C ARG A 48 12.31 -21.03 5.96
N LYS A 49 12.27 -20.34 4.81
CA LYS A 49 12.55 -18.90 4.72
C LYS A 49 11.25 -18.13 4.49
N ALA A 50 10.73 -17.49 5.53
CA ALA A 50 9.53 -16.67 5.43
C ALA A 50 9.84 -15.24 4.96
N LEU A 51 9.15 -14.80 3.91
CA LEU A 51 9.16 -13.41 3.46
C LEU A 51 8.10 -12.61 4.23
N LYS A 52 8.52 -11.52 4.87
CA LYS A 52 7.59 -10.55 5.47
C LYS A 52 6.95 -9.74 4.34
N VAL A 53 5.62 -9.76 4.28
CA VAL A 53 4.83 -8.84 3.44
C VAL A 53 4.09 -7.92 4.40
N PRO A 54 4.38 -6.60 4.42
CA PRO A 54 3.74 -5.67 5.34
C PRO A 54 2.25 -5.46 5.00
N THR A 55 1.53 -4.78 5.89
CA THR A 55 0.11 -4.44 5.68
C THR A 55 -0.11 -3.81 4.30
N GLY A 56 -0.94 -4.46 3.49
CA GLY A 56 -1.26 -4.03 2.12
C GLY A 56 -0.10 -4.09 1.12
N GLY A 57 1.02 -4.75 1.47
CA GLY A 57 2.22 -4.79 0.62
C GLY A 57 2.89 -3.43 0.46
N SER A 58 2.65 -2.50 1.40
CA SER A 58 3.13 -1.11 1.31
C SER A 58 4.54 -0.95 1.88
N ASP A 59 5.51 -1.18 1.00
CA ASP A 59 6.93 -0.92 1.21
C ASP A 59 7.62 -0.53 -0.10
N GLY A 60 8.93 -0.34 -0.07
CA GLY A 60 9.71 -0.04 -1.27
C GLY A 60 9.71 -1.15 -2.32
N ILE A 61 9.38 -2.41 -1.99
CA ILE A 61 9.25 -3.46 -3.03
C ILE A 61 7.86 -3.35 -3.68
N GLY A 62 6.81 -3.24 -2.88
CA GLY A 62 5.42 -3.19 -3.37
C GLY A 62 5.10 -1.97 -4.22
N ALA A 63 5.79 -0.83 -4.00
CA ALA A 63 5.62 0.38 -4.82
C ALA A 63 5.84 0.13 -6.32
N TRP A 64 6.69 -0.85 -6.70
CA TRP A 64 6.93 -1.19 -8.11
C TRP A 64 5.68 -1.62 -8.88
N GLY A 65 4.69 -2.21 -8.20
CA GLY A 65 3.44 -2.60 -8.87
C GLY A 65 2.72 -1.40 -9.49
N TYR A 66 2.62 -0.29 -8.76
CA TYR A 66 1.97 0.92 -9.28
C TYR A 66 2.91 1.82 -10.09
N ILE A 67 4.23 1.69 -9.94
CA ILE A 67 5.18 2.30 -10.89
C ILE A 67 4.97 1.69 -12.28
N ALA A 68 4.92 0.36 -12.37
CA ALA A 68 4.62 -0.33 -13.63
C ALA A 68 3.24 0.02 -14.18
N ALA A 69 2.22 0.16 -13.31
CA ALA A 69 0.90 0.64 -13.74
C ALA A 69 0.96 2.05 -14.36
N CYS A 70 1.84 2.94 -13.91
CA CYS A 70 2.05 4.24 -14.55
C CYS A 70 2.71 4.12 -15.94
N GLU A 71 3.54 3.11 -16.17
CA GLU A 71 4.07 2.82 -17.51
C GLU A 71 2.94 2.43 -18.47
N GLU A 72 2.04 1.55 -18.02
CA GLU A 72 0.84 1.17 -18.77
C GLU A 72 -0.05 2.40 -19.06
N LEU A 73 -0.34 3.22 -18.04
CA LEU A 73 -1.13 4.44 -18.18
C LEU A 73 -0.52 5.44 -19.16
N ARG A 74 0.81 5.54 -19.25
CA ARG A 74 1.46 6.43 -20.23
C ARG A 74 1.13 6.01 -21.66
N ALA A 75 1.16 4.70 -21.93
CA ALA A 75 0.79 4.18 -23.24
C ALA A 75 -0.69 4.47 -23.55
N ASP A 76 -1.57 4.25 -22.57
CA ASP A 76 -3.01 4.53 -22.71
C ASP A 76 -3.30 6.02 -22.93
N PHE A 77 -2.65 6.91 -22.18
CA PHE A 77 -2.81 8.36 -22.33
C PHE A 77 -2.38 8.82 -23.72
N THR A 78 -1.27 8.29 -24.22
CA THR A 78 -0.79 8.58 -25.57
C THR A 78 -1.80 8.11 -26.62
N ALA A 79 -2.32 6.89 -26.49
CA ALA A 79 -3.31 6.35 -27.42
C ALA A 79 -4.64 7.11 -27.38
N ALA A 80 -5.04 7.61 -26.22
CA ALA A 80 -6.27 8.36 -26.01
C ALA A 80 -6.15 9.88 -26.24
N GLY A 81 -4.93 10.40 -26.45
CA GLY A 81 -4.68 11.84 -26.58
C GLY A 81 -4.90 12.63 -25.27
N ILE A 82 -4.62 12.02 -24.12
CA ILE A 82 -4.75 12.65 -22.80
C ILE A 82 -3.44 13.38 -22.47
N GLU A 83 -3.48 14.71 -22.52
CA GLU A 83 -2.32 15.58 -22.26
C GLU A 83 -2.29 16.15 -20.83
N GLN A 84 -3.37 15.97 -20.07
CA GLN A 84 -3.47 16.39 -18.67
C GLN A 84 -4.54 15.56 -17.94
N ALA A 85 -4.20 15.02 -16.76
CA ALA A 85 -5.11 14.19 -15.99
C ALA A 85 -4.97 14.38 -14.47
N HIS A 86 -5.97 13.88 -13.75
CA HIS A 86 -5.91 13.63 -12.31
C HIS A 86 -6.14 12.15 -12.06
N ILE A 87 -5.27 11.54 -11.25
CA ILE A 87 -5.43 10.16 -10.77
C ILE A 87 -5.86 10.26 -9.32
N VAL A 88 -7.02 9.70 -8.99
CA VAL A 88 -7.55 9.67 -7.63
C VAL A 88 -7.55 8.23 -7.15
N THR A 89 -6.94 7.97 -6.00
CA THR A 89 -6.86 6.64 -5.39
C THR A 89 -7.23 6.70 -3.92
N ALA A 90 -7.81 5.62 -3.38
CA ALA A 90 -7.84 5.44 -1.94
C ALA A 90 -6.40 5.31 -1.39
N THR A 91 -6.15 5.84 -0.19
CA THR A 91 -4.90 5.65 0.56
C THR A 91 -5.20 5.12 1.96
N GLY A 92 -4.72 3.91 2.24
CA GLY A 92 -4.95 3.19 3.50
C GLY A 92 -3.64 2.71 4.13
N SER A 93 -2.90 1.84 3.45
CA SER A 93 -1.53 1.49 3.85
C SER A 93 -0.45 2.31 3.13
N GLY A 94 -0.83 3.15 2.16
CA GLY A 94 0.04 4.10 1.45
C GLY A 94 0.70 3.58 0.16
N GLY A 95 0.87 2.27 -0.02
CA GLY A 95 1.67 1.69 -1.11
C GLY A 95 1.18 2.05 -2.51
N THR A 96 -0.14 2.02 -2.75
CA THR A 96 -0.73 2.43 -4.02
C THR A 96 -0.40 3.87 -4.36
N GLN A 97 -0.65 4.79 -3.43
CA GLN A 97 -0.37 6.22 -3.63
C GLN A 97 1.14 6.46 -3.83
N CYS A 98 2.00 5.76 -3.07
CA CYS A 98 3.45 5.83 -3.21
C CYS A 98 3.89 5.44 -4.62
N GLY A 99 3.50 4.25 -5.08
CA GLY A 99 3.88 3.76 -6.40
C GLY A 99 3.31 4.59 -7.55
N LEU A 100 2.07 5.10 -7.44
CA LEU A 100 1.50 6.02 -8.43
C LEU A 100 2.24 7.36 -8.45
N THR A 101 2.59 7.91 -7.28
CA THR A 101 3.33 9.19 -7.20
C THR A 101 4.73 9.04 -7.79
N LEU A 102 5.45 7.97 -7.43
CA LEU A 102 6.77 7.64 -7.99
C LEU A 102 6.66 7.40 -9.50
N GLY A 103 5.70 6.56 -9.92
CA GLY A 103 5.51 6.18 -11.31
C GLY A 103 5.14 7.34 -12.21
N ALA A 104 4.25 8.24 -11.75
CA ALA A 104 3.90 9.43 -12.49
C ALA A 104 5.12 10.33 -12.75
N ALA A 105 5.99 10.50 -11.75
CA ALA A 105 7.22 11.28 -11.90
C ALA A 105 8.26 10.58 -12.80
N LEU A 106 8.53 9.29 -12.56
CA LEU A 106 9.49 8.49 -13.34
C LEU A 106 9.12 8.36 -14.82
N HIS A 107 7.83 8.18 -15.11
CA HIS A 107 7.33 8.04 -16.48
C HIS A 107 6.94 9.37 -17.12
N GLN A 108 7.11 10.49 -16.41
CA GLN A 108 6.71 11.83 -16.86
C GLN A 108 5.25 11.87 -17.30
N LEU A 109 4.41 11.14 -16.57
CA LEU A 109 2.99 11.05 -16.85
C LEU A 109 2.37 12.45 -16.63
N PRO A 110 1.54 12.98 -17.54
CA PRO A 110 0.92 14.28 -17.38
C PRO A 110 -0.27 14.21 -16.41
N ALA A 111 -0.04 13.66 -15.22
CA ALA A 111 -1.06 13.38 -14.23
C ALA A 111 -0.65 13.90 -12.84
N THR A 112 -1.62 14.49 -12.14
CA THR A 112 -1.50 14.73 -10.69
C THR A 112 -2.16 13.61 -9.92
N VAL A 113 -1.41 12.97 -9.01
CA VAL A 113 -1.92 11.90 -8.13
C VAL A 113 -2.48 12.49 -6.83
N TRP A 114 -3.68 12.06 -6.47
CA TRP A 114 -4.39 12.40 -5.23
C TRP A 114 -4.72 11.12 -4.46
N GLY A 115 -4.30 11.04 -3.20
CA GLY A 115 -4.75 10.00 -2.28
C GLY A 115 -5.94 10.48 -1.45
N VAL A 116 -7.04 9.74 -1.41
CA VAL A 116 -8.15 9.98 -0.48
C VAL A 116 -7.98 9.02 0.69
N ASN A 117 -7.76 9.53 1.89
CA ASN A 117 -7.52 8.67 3.06
C ASN A 117 -8.77 7.86 3.40
N VAL A 118 -8.57 6.61 3.81
CA VAL A 118 -9.65 5.71 4.25
C VAL A 118 -9.50 5.28 5.71
N CYS A 119 -8.49 5.79 6.42
CA CYS A 119 -8.28 5.52 7.84
C CYS A 119 -7.68 6.72 8.60
N ASP A 120 -6.36 6.80 8.70
CA ASP A 120 -5.63 7.86 9.40
C ASP A 120 -5.72 9.20 8.67
N ASP A 121 -5.16 10.26 9.24
CA ASP A 121 -5.28 11.63 8.71
C ASP A 121 -4.29 11.98 7.58
N GLU A 122 -4.48 13.15 6.98
CA GLU A 122 -3.58 13.71 5.96
C GLU A 122 -2.11 13.71 6.40
N GLN A 123 -1.83 14.19 7.62
CA GLN A 123 -0.46 14.33 8.11
C GLN A 123 0.25 12.96 8.20
N TYR A 124 -0.47 11.94 8.64
CA TYR A 124 0.02 10.57 8.65
C TYR A 124 0.38 10.09 7.25
N PHE A 125 -0.51 10.28 6.27
CA PHE A 125 -0.28 9.78 4.91
C PHE A 125 0.79 10.55 4.14
N LEU A 126 0.90 11.86 4.35
CA LEU A 126 2.02 12.65 3.82
C LEU A 126 3.37 12.08 4.32
N GLY A 127 3.46 11.78 5.61
CA GLY A 127 4.67 11.20 6.21
C GLY A 127 4.93 9.77 5.76
N LYS A 128 3.93 8.89 5.79
CA LYS A 128 4.06 7.47 5.45
C LYS A 128 4.47 7.27 3.99
N VAL A 129 3.80 7.96 3.05
CA VAL A 129 4.11 7.84 1.62
C VAL A 129 5.50 8.40 1.32
N ALA A 130 5.89 9.52 1.95
CA ALA A 130 7.23 10.05 1.82
C ALA A 130 8.31 9.08 2.34
N ALA A 131 8.04 8.42 3.47
CA ALA A 131 8.94 7.41 4.03
C ALA A 131 9.09 6.19 3.11
N ASP A 132 7.99 5.67 2.54
CA ASP A 132 8.05 4.55 1.59
C ASP A 132 8.79 4.92 0.31
N ALA A 133 8.59 6.13 -0.19
CA ALA A 133 9.34 6.64 -1.34
C ALA A 133 10.84 6.78 -1.03
N ALA A 134 11.20 7.23 0.18
CA ALA A 134 12.59 7.30 0.62
C ALA A 134 13.22 5.91 0.77
N GLU A 135 12.50 4.93 1.34
CA GLU A 135 12.94 3.54 1.42
C GLU A 135 13.18 2.95 0.02
N TRP A 136 12.23 3.18 -0.90
CA TRP A 136 12.36 2.77 -2.30
C TRP A 136 13.63 3.37 -2.93
N ARG A 137 13.87 4.68 -2.79
CA ARG A 137 15.06 5.36 -3.33
C ARG A 137 16.35 4.78 -2.74
N GLN A 138 16.39 4.54 -1.42
CA GLN A 138 17.55 3.95 -0.77
C GLN A 138 17.85 2.55 -1.31
N ARG A 139 16.81 1.75 -1.54
CA ARG A 139 16.92 0.38 -2.03
C ARG A 139 17.35 0.32 -3.51
N TYR A 140 16.90 1.29 -4.31
CA TYR A 140 17.13 1.34 -5.75
C TYR A 140 17.93 2.59 -6.15
N ALA A 141 19.05 2.84 -5.47
CA ALA A 141 19.90 4.03 -5.67
C ALA A 141 20.47 4.22 -7.11
N GLY A 142 20.27 3.25 -8.00
CA GLY A 142 20.61 3.36 -9.43
C GLY A 142 19.52 3.96 -10.30
N VAL A 143 18.32 4.22 -9.76
CA VAL A 143 17.22 4.88 -10.49
C VAL A 143 17.33 6.40 -10.34
N GLU A 144 16.93 7.13 -11.38
CA GLU A 144 16.96 8.59 -11.41
C GLU A 144 16.17 9.21 -10.25
N GLU A 145 16.73 10.27 -9.68
CA GLU A 145 16.06 11.02 -8.62
C GLU A 145 14.94 11.87 -9.23
N VAL A 146 13.72 11.60 -8.78
CA VAL A 146 12.53 12.33 -9.20
C VAL A 146 11.90 13.07 -8.04
N ASP A 147 11.44 14.30 -8.30
CA ASP A 147 10.64 15.03 -7.33
C ASP A 147 9.23 14.43 -7.27
N CYS A 148 8.82 14.03 -6.06
CA CYS A 148 7.59 13.32 -5.81
C CYS A 148 6.79 14.10 -4.79
N GLN A 149 5.76 14.81 -5.26
CA GLN A 149 4.88 15.57 -4.38
C GLN A 149 3.66 14.74 -4.00
N VAL A 150 3.65 14.28 -2.75
CA VAL A 150 2.50 13.59 -2.14
C VAL A 150 1.37 14.58 -1.91
N ARG A 151 0.14 14.20 -2.25
CA ARG A 151 -1.08 14.98 -2.03
C ARG A 151 -2.17 14.11 -1.45
N VAL A 152 -2.79 14.55 -0.37
CA VAL A 152 -3.88 13.83 0.29
C VAL A 152 -5.13 14.71 0.31
N ILE A 153 -6.28 14.09 0.12
CA ILE A 153 -7.60 14.68 0.31
C ILE A 153 -8.18 14.01 1.56
N ASP A 154 -8.36 14.78 2.62
CA ASP A 154 -8.90 14.33 3.91
C ASP A 154 -10.35 14.78 4.12
N GLY A 155 -11.04 14.14 5.06
CA GLY A 155 -12.39 14.47 5.50
C GLY A 155 -13.47 13.46 5.07
N TYR A 156 -13.10 12.35 4.42
CA TYR A 156 -14.05 11.40 3.81
C TYR A 156 -14.05 10.01 4.45
N VAL A 157 -13.32 9.80 5.55
CA VAL A 157 -13.21 8.50 6.26
C VAL A 157 -14.51 8.09 6.95
N GLY A 158 -15.39 9.06 7.29
CA GLY A 158 -16.62 8.79 8.02
C GLY A 158 -16.35 8.36 9.47
N GLU A 159 -17.00 7.30 9.92
CA GLU A 159 -16.86 6.79 11.30
C GLU A 159 -15.55 6.02 11.55
N GLY A 160 -14.79 5.70 10.50
CA GLY A 160 -13.50 5.04 10.60
C GLY A 160 -13.31 3.92 9.58
N TYR A 161 -12.09 3.38 9.55
CA TYR A 161 -11.71 2.30 8.63
C TYR A 161 -12.66 1.10 8.69
N GLY A 162 -13.23 0.74 7.54
CA GLY A 162 -14.11 -0.41 7.39
C GLY A 162 -15.53 -0.21 7.94
N VAL A 163 -15.90 1.01 8.34
CA VAL A 163 -17.25 1.36 8.80
C VAL A 163 -17.95 2.15 7.69
N ALA A 164 -18.96 1.56 7.06
CA ALA A 164 -19.72 2.22 6.02
C ALA A 164 -20.66 3.28 6.63
N SER A 165 -20.65 4.50 6.08
CA SER A 165 -21.71 5.47 6.32
C SER A 165 -22.94 5.13 5.47
N PRO A 166 -24.16 5.53 5.89
CA PRO A 166 -25.39 5.37 5.11
C PRO A 166 -25.35 6.00 3.70
#